data_AF-A0A2V6SUF5-F1
#
_entry.id   AF-A0A2V6SUF5-F1
#
_cell.length_a   1.000
_cell.length_b   1.000
_cell.length_c   1.000
_cell.angle_alpha   90.00
_cell.angle_beta   90.00
_cell.angle_gamma   90.00
#
_symmetry.space_group_name_H-M   'P 1'
#
loop_
_entity.id
_entity.type
_entity.pdbx_description
1 polymer ?
#
loop_
_entity_poly.entity_id
_entity_poly.type
_entity_poly.pdbx_seq_one_letter_code
_entity_poly.pdbx_strand_id
1 'polypeptide(L)'
;MHRMSRRALVHGMLLSLLLAGGLSNPAAAQTKPEGEMRWALYVTLAPAWFDPAEVVGVLTPFWVLYAMHDALVKPMPGNHLTP
;
A
#
# COMPACT_ATOMS: atom_id res chain seq x y z
N MET A 1 -18.83 -38.64 4.22
CA MET A 1 -18.91 -37.31 3.56
C MET A 1 -19.44 -36.18 4.45
N HIS A 2 -20.44 -36.37 5.33
CA HIS A 2 -20.99 -35.29 6.19
C HIS A 2 -20.03 -34.65 7.22
N ARG A 3 -19.00 -35.35 7.70
CA ARG A 3 -18.02 -34.77 8.67
C ARG A 3 -17.03 -33.80 8.01
N MET A 4 -16.74 -34.00 6.72
CA MET A 4 -15.81 -33.16 5.95
C MET A 4 -16.45 -31.80 5.61
N SER A 5 -17.75 -31.79 5.27
CA SER A 5 -18.50 -30.56 5.01
C SER A 5 -18.69 -29.70 6.25
N ARG A 6 -18.90 -30.31 7.43
CA ARG A 6 -18.96 -29.57 8.71
C ARG A 6 -17.64 -28.89 9.07
N ARG A 7 -16.50 -29.56 8.84
CA ARG A 7 -15.18 -28.96 9.06
C ARG A 7 -14.93 -27.80 8.10
N ALA A 8 -15.23 -27.98 6.81
CA ALA A 8 -15.08 -26.91 5.81
C ALA A 8 -15.95 -25.69 6.14
N LEU A 9 -17.18 -25.91 6.61
CA LEU A 9 -18.09 -24.82 7.00
C LEU A 9 -17.59 -24.06 8.23
N VAL A 10 -17.05 -24.76 9.22
CA VAL A 10 -16.43 -24.13 10.40
C VAL A 10 -15.20 -23.32 9.99
N HIS A 11 -14.34 -23.84 9.11
CA HIS A 11 -13.16 -23.09 8.63
C HIS A 11 -13.57 -21.87 7.81
N GLY A 12 -14.59 -22.00 6.96
CA GLY A 12 -15.16 -20.89 6.20
C GLY A 12 -15.71 -19.81 7.12
N MET A 13 -16.47 -20.19 8.14
CA MET A 13 -17.02 -19.24 9.12
C MET A 13 -15.92 -18.57 9.95
N LEU A 14 -14.89 -19.31 10.36
CA LEU A 14 -13.75 -18.77 11.10
C LEU A 14 -12.95 -17.79 10.23
N LEU A 15 -12.75 -18.10 8.95
CA LEU A 15 -12.10 -17.21 7.98
C LEU A 15 -12.93 -15.94 7.77
N SER A 16 -14.25 -16.06 7.60
CA SER A 16 -15.15 -14.91 7.47
C SER A 16 -15.12 -14.01 8.71
N LEU A 17 -15.12 -14.61 9.92
CA LEU A 17 -15.00 -13.86 11.17
C LEU A 17 -13.63 -13.18 11.32
N LEU A 18 -12.55 -13.84 10.91
CA LEU A 18 -11.20 -13.25 10.93
C LEU A 18 -11.08 -12.10 9.92
N LEU A 19 -11.65 -12.24 8.73
CA LEU A 19 -11.65 -11.18 7.71
C LEU A 19 -12.55 -10.01 8.10
N ALA A 20 -13.69 -10.28 8.74
CA ALA A 20 -14.62 -9.24 9.21
C ALA A 20 -14.15 -8.54 10.49
N GLY A 21 -13.46 -9.26 11.39
CA GLY A 21 -13.05 -8.76 12.71
C GLY A 21 -11.59 -8.30 12.83
N GLY A 22 -10.71 -8.69 11.90
CA GLY A 22 -9.26 -8.58 12.08
C GLY A 22 -8.53 -7.51 11.26
N LEU A 23 -9.21 -6.78 10.36
CA LEU A 23 -8.52 -5.91 9.39
C LEU A 23 -8.89 -4.42 9.48
N SER A 24 -9.79 -4.04 10.38
CA SER A 24 -10.28 -2.67 10.54
C SER A 24 -9.63 -1.92 11.71
N ASN A 25 -8.41 -2.30 12.12
CA ASN A 25 -7.64 -1.39 12.95
C ASN A 25 -7.19 -0.22 12.06
N PRO A 26 -7.51 1.05 12.38
CA PRO A 26 -6.96 2.17 11.62
C PRO A 26 -5.44 1.98 11.59
N ALA A 27 -4.87 1.89 10.39
CA ALA A 27 -3.43 1.78 10.25
C ALA A 27 -2.81 2.97 10.98
N ALA A 28 -2.08 2.68 12.06
CA ALA A 28 -1.38 3.70 12.80
C ALA A 28 -0.20 4.19 11.95
N ALA A 29 0.08 5.49 11.99
CA ALA A 29 1.28 6.02 11.37
C ALA A 29 2.51 5.34 12.00
N GLN A 30 3.42 4.83 11.16
CA GLN A 30 4.69 4.33 11.63
C GLN A 30 5.52 5.49 12.18
N THR A 31 6.42 5.20 13.13
CA THR A 31 7.38 6.18 13.61
C THR A 31 8.26 6.66 12.45
N LYS A 32 8.61 7.95 12.45
CA LYS A 32 9.49 8.53 11.44
C LYS A 32 10.79 7.73 11.37
N PRO A 33 11.17 7.17 10.21
CA PRO A 33 12.44 6.47 10.06
C PRO A 33 13.61 7.46 10.20
N GLU A 34 14.69 7.00 10.82
CA GLU A 34 15.94 7.74 10.98
C GLU A 34 17.00 7.24 9.97
N GLY A 35 17.91 8.12 9.55
CA GLY A 35 19.01 7.80 8.64
C GLY A 35 18.71 7.99 7.14
N GLU A 36 19.60 7.47 6.29
CA GLU A 36 19.51 7.57 4.83
C GLU A 36 18.82 6.33 4.23
N MET A 37 17.88 6.56 3.32
CA MET A 37 17.26 5.50 2.52
C MET A 37 17.95 5.41 1.15
N ARG A 38 18.48 4.22 0.82
CA ARG A 38 19.21 3.97 -0.43
C ARG A 38 18.52 2.88 -1.25
N TRP A 39 18.31 3.14 -2.54
CA TRP A 39 17.68 2.21 -3.47
C TRP A 39 18.58 1.88 -4.65
N ALA A 40 18.43 0.67 -5.18
CA ALA A 40 19.03 0.24 -6.44
C ALA A 40 17.91 -0.22 -7.38
N LEU A 41 17.77 0.45 -8.51
CA LEU A 41 16.66 0.23 -9.44
C LEU A 41 17.23 -0.24 -10.79
N TYR A 42 16.72 -1.36 -11.31
CA TYR A 42 17.09 -1.86 -12.63
C TYR A 42 16.11 -1.30 -13.67
N VAL A 43 16.34 -0.06 -14.08
CA VAL A 43 15.47 0.67 -15.00
C VAL A 43 16.25 1.73 -15.75
N THR A 44 15.87 2.00 -17.00
CA THR A 44 16.32 3.21 -17.70
C THR A 44 15.51 4.40 -17.20
N LEU A 45 16.18 5.39 -16.62
CA LEU A 45 15.52 6.56 -16.04
C LEU A 45 15.16 7.56 -17.14
N ALA A 46 13.87 7.71 -17.43
CA ALA A 46 13.39 8.69 -18.41
C ALA A 46 13.28 10.09 -17.77
N PRO A 47 13.68 11.17 -18.48
CA PRO A 47 13.55 12.54 -17.95
C PRO A 47 12.12 12.96 -17.59
N ALA A 48 11.11 12.43 -18.28
CA ALA A 48 9.71 12.73 -18.00
C ALA A 48 9.26 12.30 -16.58
N TRP A 49 9.96 11.37 -15.93
CA TRP A 49 9.59 10.89 -14.59
C TRP A 49 9.92 11.89 -13.47
N PHE A 50 10.59 12.99 -13.81
CA PHE A 50 10.89 14.09 -12.90
C PHE A 50 9.78 15.15 -12.85
N ASP A 51 8.76 15.09 -13.70
CA ASP A 51 7.68 16.08 -13.74
C ASP A 51 6.34 15.44 -13.38
N PRO A 52 5.70 15.82 -12.25
CA PRO A 52 4.38 15.32 -11.88
C PRO A 52 3.25 15.81 -12.81
N ALA A 53 3.49 16.75 -13.73
CA ALA A 53 2.54 17.11 -14.77
C ALA A 53 2.49 16.11 -15.95
N GLU A 54 3.54 15.31 -16.13
CA GLU A 54 3.74 14.40 -17.27
C GLU A 54 3.61 12.92 -16.86
N VAL A 55 2.67 12.62 -15.95
CA VAL A 55 2.49 11.26 -15.40
C VAL A 55 2.11 10.27 -16.49
N VAL A 56 2.97 9.27 -16.68
CA VAL A 56 2.66 8.08 -17.47
C VAL A 56 1.89 7.10 -16.61
N GLY A 57 0.77 6.56 -17.10
CA GLY A 57 -0.15 5.65 -16.39
C GLY A 57 0.41 4.24 -16.12
N VAL A 58 1.64 4.14 -15.63
CA VAL A 58 2.32 2.91 -15.21
C VAL A 58 2.98 3.12 -13.85
N LEU A 59 3.28 2.05 -13.12
CA LEU A 59 3.74 2.13 -11.74
C LEU A 59 5.16 2.69 -11.59
N THR A 60 6.07 2.35 -12.51
CA THR A 60 7.52 2.60 -12.35
C THR A 60 7.91 4.07 -12.12
N PRO A 61 7.33 5.08 -12.80
CA PRO A 61 7.61 6.49 -12.54
C PRO A 61 7.30 6.93 -11.10
N PHE A 62 6.34 6.28 -10.42
CA PHE A 62 5.94 6.66 -9.07
C PHE A 62 7.05 6.48 -8.03
N TRP A 63 8.06 5.66 -8.29
CA TRP A 63 9.25 5.58 -7.42
C TRP A 63 9.99 6.92 -7.33
N VAL A 64 10.10 7.63 -8.45
CA VAL A 64 10.77 8.94 -8.54
C VAL A 64 9.81 10.04 -8.10
N LEU A 65 8.56 9.98 -8.57
CA LEU A 65 7.55 10.98 -8.22
C LEU A 65 7.33 11.04 -6.70
N TYR A 66 7.22 9.90 -6.00
CA TYR A 66 7.09 9.90 -4.53
C TYR A 66 8.38 10.20 -3.78
N ALA A 67 9.55 10.01 -4.40
CA ALA A 67 10.82 10.37 -3.78
C ALA A 67 11.07 11.89 -3.81
N MET A 68 10.58 12.58 -4.85
CA MET A 68 10.88 13.99 -5.10
C MET A 68 9.70 14.93 -4.88
N HIS A 69 8.48 14.45 -5.08
CA HIS A 69 7.27 15.26 -5.03
C HIS A 69 6.36 14.76 -3.92
N ASP A 70 5.80 15.71 -3.17
CA ASP A 70 4.69 15.45 -2.27
C ASP A 70 3.37 15.83 -2.95
N ALA A 71 2.25 15.35 -2.40
CA ALA A 71 0.93 15.68 -2.94
C ALA A 71 0.18 16.62 -1.99
N LEU A 72 -0.83 17.32 -2.51
CA LEU A 72 -1.78 18.03 -1.65
C LEU A 72 -2.71 17.05 -0.92
N VAL A 73 -3.00 15.92 -1.57
CA VAL A 73 -3.87 14.86 -1.07
C VAL A 73 -3.24 13.52 -1.39
N LYS A 74 -2.94 12.77 -0.34
CA LYS A 74 -2.34 11.45 -0.37
C LYS A 74 -2.98 10.62 0.74
N PRO A 75 -3.72 9.54 0.42
CA PRO A 75 -4.28 8.70 1.47
C PRO A 75 -3.17 8.06 2.31
N MET A 76 -3.12 8.39 3.59
CA MET A 76 -2.16 7.85 4.54
C MET A 76 -2.85 7.06 5.65
N PRO A 77 -2.12 6.16 6.34
CA PRO A 77 -2.58 5.55 7.58
C PRO A 77 -3.14 6.60 8.56
N GLY A 78 -4.41 6.46 8.96
CA GLY A 78 -5.06 7.34 9.92
C GLY A 78 -5.73 8.61 9.36
N ASN A 79 -5.44 9.02 8.11
CA ASN A 79 -6.14 10.13 7.46
C ASN A 79 -6.06 10.03 5.92
N HIS A 80 -7.22 10.05 5.26
CA HIS A 80 -7.31 9.93 3.81
C HIS A 80 -6.94 11.20 3.03
N LEU A 81 -6.81 12.34 3.72
CA LEU A 81 -6.60 13.67 3.14
C LEU A 81 -5.32 14.33 3.68
N THR A 82 -4.28 13.56 3.98
CA THR A 82 -2.98 14.16 4.33
C THR A 82 -2.33 14.72 3.07
N PRO A 83 -1.51 15.79 3.18
CA PRO A 83 -0.41 15.98 2.24
C PRO A 83 0.47 14.72 2.20
#